data_AF-A0A1B6IEK1-F1
#
_entry.id   AF-A0A1B6IEK1-F1
#
_cell.length_a   1.000
_cell.length_b   1.000
_cell.length_c   1.000
_cell.angle_alpha   90.00
_cell.angle_beta   90.00
_cell.angle_gamma   90.00
#
_symmetry.space_group_name_H-M   'P 1'
#
loop_
_entity.id
_entity.type
_entity.pdbx_description
1 polymer ?
#
loop_
_entity_poly.entity_id
_entity_poly.type
_entity_poly.pdbx_seq_one_letter_code
_entity_poly.pdbx_strand_id
1 'polypeptide(L)'
;EKVYIISDIQQGIGDMKDVLLVTYAFTGCDTVSAVYKKGKIAPYRKVQANNVLREKLLVFNNPKADPSAVADAGNYFLLAMFGAKNTEDLDCLRYQSYLKAIAKQPIHALL
;
A
#
# COMPACT_ATOMS: atom_id res chain seq x y z
N GLU A 1 -8.49 -10.32 -31.87
CA GLU A 1 -8.56 -10.33 -30.40
C GLU A 1 -7.16 -10.49 -29.86
N LYS A 2 -6.76 -9.72 -28.83
CA LYS A 2 -5.40 -9.79 -28.30
C LYS A 2 -5.37 -10.81 -27.16
N VAL A 3 -4.67 -11.92 -27.38
CA VAL A 3 -4.49 -12.96 -26.36
C VAL A 3 -3.37 -12.53 -25.42
N TYR A 4 -3.62 -12.63 -24.11
CA TYR A 4 -2.63 -12.35 -23.08
C TYR A 4 -2.27 -13.65 -22.36
N ILE A 5 -0.97 -13.95 -22.31
CA ILE A 5 -0.45 -15.11 -21.59
C ILE A 5 0.04 -14.63 -20.22
N ILE A 6 -0.50 -15.22 -19.15
CA ILE A 6 -0.19 -14.81 -17.78
C ILE A 6 1.30 -14.97 -17.48
N SER A 7 1.94 -16.03 -17.98
CA SER A 7 3.38 -16.25 -17.81
C SER A 7 4.22 -15.12 -18.39
N ASP A 8 3.84 -14.61 -19.57
CA ASP A 8 4.58 -13.54 -20.25
C ASP A 8 4.44 -12.22 -19.47
N ILE A 9 3.26 -11.97 -18.90
CA ILE A 9 3.02 -10.81 -18.03
C ILE A 9 3.85 -10.94 -16.75
N GLN A 10 3.83 -12.11 -16.10
CA GLN A 10 4.61 -12.37 -14.88
C GLN A 10 6.10 -12.23 -15.13
N GLN A 11 6.59 -12.68 -16.28
CA GLN A 11 7.98 -12.49 -16.70
C GLN A 11 8.31 -11.01 -16.92
N GLY A 12 7.41 -10.27 -17.58
CA GLY A 12 7.58 -8.85 -17.86
C GLY A 12 7.58 -7.95 -16.62
N ILE A 13 6.89 -8.35 -15.55
CA ILE A 13 6.86 -7.57 -14.28
C ILE A 13 7.94 -7.99 -13.27
N GLY A 14 8.67 -9.09 -13.53
CA GLY A 14 9.77 -9.57 -12.69
C GLY A 14 9.33 -9.80 -11.25
N ASP A 15 10.14 -9.34 -10.28
CA ASP A 15 9.92 -9.52 -8.84
C ASP A 15 8.61 -8.91 -8.33
N MET A 16 7.96 -8.03 -9.10
CA MET A 16 6.64 -7.52 -8.73
C MET A 16 5.57 -8.61 -8.73
N LYS A 17 5.76 -9.70 -9.48
CA LYS A 17 4.79 -10.81 -9.51
C LYS A 17 4.52 -11.38 -8.12
N ASP A 18 5.54 -11.42 -7.27
CA ASP A 18 5.46 -12.05 -5.94
C ASP A 18 4.72 -11.16 -4.93
N VAL A 19 4.60 -9.86 -5.18
CA VAL A 19 3.90 -8.91 -4.29
C VAL A 19 2.69 -8.24 -4.95
N LEU A 20 2.33 -8.69 -6.16
CA LEU A 20 1.24 -8.09 -6.93
C LEU A 20 -0.10 -8.26 -6.20
N LEU A 21 -0.36 -9.46 -5.67
CA LEU A 21 -1.63 -9.78 -5.02
C LEU A 21 -1.86 -8.96 -3.74
N VAL A 22 -0.82 -8.79 -2.90
CA VAL A 22 -0.94 -7.95 -1.72
C VAL A 22 -1.09 -6.47 -2.08
N THR A 23 -0.36 -5.98 -3.09
CA THR A 23 -0.53 -4.61 -3.60
C THR A 23 -1.96 -4.39 -4.11
N TYR A 24 -2.52 -5.39 -4.80
CA TYR A 24 -3.90 -5.39 -5.27
C TYR A 24 -4.91 -5.40 -4.12
N ALA A 25 -4.69 -6.22 -3.09
CA ALA A 25 -5.57 -6.28 -1.91
C ALA A 25 -5.72 -4.91 -1.23
N PHE A 26 -4.64 -4.11 -1.14
CA PHE A 26 -4.71 -2.75 -0.59
C PHE A 26 -5.32 -1.71 -1.56
N THR A 27 -5.14 -1.90 -2.86
CA THR A 27 -5.61 -0.93 -3.86
C THR A 27 -7.02 -1.21 -4.37
N GLY A 28 -7.61 -2.32 -3.92
CA GLY A 28 -8.96 -2.71 -4.28
C GLY A 28 -9.06 -3.26 -5.71
N CYS A 29 -10.05 -4.12 -5.88
CA CYS A 29 -10.62 -4.48 -7.17
C CYS A 29 -11.81 -3.57 -7.47
N ASP A 30 -12.54 -3.88 -8.54
CA ASP A 30 -13.71 -3.09 -8.92
C ASP A 30 -14.88 -3.24 -7.92
N THR A 31 -14.85 -4.25 -7.03
CA THR A 31 -15.88 -4.52 -6.02
C THR A 31 -15.47 -4.27 -4.57
N VAL A 32 -14.18 -4.04 -4.27
CA VAL A 32 -13.72 -3.65 -2.93
C VAL A 32 -13.04 -2.29 -2.96
N SER A 33 -13.34 -1.46 -1.95
CA SER A 33 -12.80 -0.12 -1.85
C SER A 33 -11.27 -0.12 -1.73
N ALA A 34 -10.64 0.75 -2.51
CA ALA A 34 -9.21 1.04 -2.40
C ALA A 34 -8.89 1.80 -1.10
N VAL A 35 -7.63 1.70 -0.63
CA VAL A 35 -7.10 2.64 0.37
C VAL A 35 -7.32 4.08 -0.08
N TYR A 36 -7.79 4.93 0.83
CA TYR A 36 -8.20 6.30 0.56
C TYR A 36 -7.16 7.09 -0.26
N LYS A 37 -7.60 7.64 -1.40
CA LYS A 37 -6.76 8.39 -2.35
C LYS A 37 -5.54 7.63 -2.89
N LYS A 38 -5.56 6.30 -2.88
CA LYS A 38 -4.52 5.45 -3.49
C LYS A 38 -5.13 4.60 -4.61
N GLY A 39 -5.06 5.10 -5.84
CA GLY A 39 -5.38 4.30 -7.04
C GLY A 39 -4.33 3.22 -7.31
N LYS A 40 -4.54 2.35 -8.30
CA LYS A 40 -3.69 1.16 -8.56
C LYS A 40 -2.24 1.50 -8.98
N ILE A 41 -2.04 2.56 -9.77
CA ILE A 41 -0.73 2.88 -10.38
C ILE A 41 0.31 3.36 -9.36
N ALA A 42 -0.07 4.25 -8.44
CA ALA A 42 0.91 4.87 -7.53
C ALA A 42 1.53 3.87 -6.53
N PRO A 43 0.74 3.01 -5.85
CA PRO A 43 1.26 1.93 -5.01
C PRO A 43 2.08 0.92 -5.80
N TYR A 44 1.65 0.53 -7.01
CA TYR A 44 2.44 -0.35 -7.87
C TYR A 44 3.85 0.22 -8.12
N ARG A 45 3.94 1.49 -8.56
CA ARG A 45 5.24 2.15 -8.80
C ARG A 45 6.07 2.27 -7.52
N LYS A 46 5.42 2.56 -6.39
CA LYS A 46 6.09 2.73 -5.09
C LYS A 46 6.69 1.41 -4.60
N VAL A 47 5.95 0.30 -4.72
CA VAL A 47 6.46 -1.04 -4.39
C VAL A 47 7.53 -1.44 -5.40
N GLN A 48 7.33 -1.20 -6.70
CA GLN A 48 8.30 -1.49 -7.75
C GLN A 48 9.65 -0.81 -7.49
N ALA A 49 9.66 0.44 -7.03
CA ALA A 49 10.88 1.20 -6.76
C ALA A 49 11.55 0.92 -5.40
N ASN A 50 10.90 0.19 -4.48
CA ASN A 50 11.40 0.00 -3.11
C ASN A 50 11.58 -1.50 -2.79
N ASN A 51 12.82 -1.98 -2.89
CA ASN A 51 13.17 -3.38 -2.60
C ASN A 51 12.87 -3.77 -1.15
N VAL A 52 13.14 -2.90 -0.18
CA VAL A 52 12.86 -3.17 1.25
C VAL A 52 11.37 -3.36 1.48
N LEU A 53 10.54 -2.50 0.88
CA LEU A 53 9.08 -2.65 0.93
C LEU A 53 8.64 -3.96 0.28
N ARG A 54 9.21 -4.29 -0.88
CA ARG A 54 8.92 -5.55 -1.59
C ARG A 54 9.22 -6.77 -0.73
N GLU A 55 10.40 -6.83 -0.12
CA GLU A 55 10.81 -7.93 0.75
C GLU A 55 9.90 -8.10 1.96
N LYS A 56 9.52 -6.98 2.62
CA LYS A 56 8.56 -7.03 3.74
C LYS A 56 7.21 -7.59 3.33
N LEU A 57 6.75 -7.28 2.12
CA LEU A 57 5.46 -7.75 1.60
C LEU A 57 5.43 -9.25 1.26
N LEU A 58 6.58 -9.91 1.09
CA LEU A 58 6.63 -11.34 0.82
C LEU A 58 6.03 -12.19 1.96
N VAL A 59 5.93 -11.63 3.18
CA VAL A 59 5.29 -12.32 4.31
C VAL A 59 3.86 -12.74 4.02
N PHE A 60 3.14 -11.98 3.17
CA PHE A 60 1.76 -12.30 2.77
C PHE A 60 1.63 -13.58 1.94
N ASN A 61 2.73 -14.08 1.37
CA ASN A 61 2.76 -15.33 0.63
C ASN A 61 3.02 -16.55 1.53
N ASN A 62 3.36 -16.35 2.81
CA ASN A 62 3.62 -17.44 3.73
C ASN A 62 2.32 -17.79 4.50
N PRO A 63 1.70 -18.96 4.24
CA PRO A 63 0.47 -19.36 4.94
C PRO A 63 0.67 -19.65 6.43
N LYS A 64 1.92 -19.78 6.88
CA LYS A 64 2.31 -19.97 8.29
C LYS A 64 2.92 -18.70 8.89
N ALA A 65 2.77 -17.55 8.22
CA ALA A 65 3.28 -16.29 8.74
C ALA A 65 2.64 -15.98 10.10
N ASP A 66 3.47 -15.45 11.00
CA ASP A 66 2.98 -14.91 12.24
C ASP A 66 2.05 -13.71 11.97
N PRO A 67 0.85 -13.64 12.58
CA PRO A 67 -0.08 -12.54 12.36
C PRO A 67 0.49 -11.15 12.64
N SER A 68 1.40 -11.01 13.62
CA SER A 68 2.05 -9.72 13.91
C SER A 68 3.00 -9.32 12.79
N ALA A 69 3.75 -10.26 12.21
CA ALA A 69 4.61 -9.99 11.06
C ALA A 69 3.82 -9.54 9.81
N VAL A 70 2.63 -10.11 9.59
CA VAL A 70 1.71 -9.67 8.52
C VAL A 70 1.20 -8.25 8.79
N ALA A 71 0.79 -7.97 10.03
CA ALA A 71 0.35 -6.64 10.44
C ALA A 71 1.46 -5.59 10.28
N ASP A 72 2.70 -5.91 10.67
CA ASP A 72 3.86 -5.04 10.54
C ASP A 72 4.18 -4.72 9.07
N ALA A 73 4.12 -5.72 8.19
CA ALA A 73 4.30 -5.50 6.76
C ALA A 73 3.18 -4.63 6.17
N GLY A 74 1.93 -4.83 6.60
CA GLY A 74 0.80 -3.99 6.22
C GLY A 74 0.94 -2.54 6.70
N ASN A 75 1.38 -2.35 7.95
CA ASN A 75 1.68 -1.03 8.51
C ASN A 75 2.79 -0.34 7.71
N TYR A 76 3.88 -1.05 7.42
CA TYR A 76 4.99 -0.54 6.63
C TYR A 76 4.53 -0.12 5.21
N PHE A 77 3.64 -0.89 4.59
CA PHE A 77 3.03 -0.53 3.32
C PHE A 77 2.23 0.77 3.42
N LEU A 78 1.36 0.91 4.42
CA LEU A 78 0.54 2.12 4.61
C LEU A 78 1.41 3.35 4.86
N LEU A 79 2.44 3.25 5.70
CA LEU A 79 3.41 4.32 5.93
C LEU A 79 4.07 4.77 4.62
N ALA A 80 4.53 3.81 3.81
CA ALA A 80 5.13 4.10 2.51
C ALA A 80 4.14 4.77 1.53
N MET A 81 2.85 4.38 1.57
CA MET A 81 1.81 4.97 0.71
C MET A 81 1.48 6.41 1.10
N PHE A 82 1.44 6.72 2.40
CA PHE A 82 1.12 8.06 2.89
C PHE A 82 2.34 8.97 3.06
N GLY A 83 3.54 8.49 2.70
CA GLY A 83 4.75 9.29 2.66
C GLY A 83 5.29 9.63 4.05
N ALA A 84 5.08 8.73 5.02
CA ALA A 84 5.66 8.83 6.34
C ALA A 84 7.19 8.91 6.25
N LYS A 85 7.82 9.65 7.17
CA LYS A 85 9.26 9.56 7.38
C LYS A 85 9.59 8.21 8.03
N ASN A 86 10.79 7.70 7.80
CA ASN A 86 11.22 6.36 8.24
C ASN A 86 11.05 6.06 9.74
N THR A 87 10.81 7.08 10.57
CA THR A 87 10.69 6.99 12.03
C THR A 87 9.25 7.15 12.54
N GLU A 88 8.28 7.37 11.66
CA GLU A 88 6.88 7.62 12.06
C GLU A 88 6.08 6.32 12.05
N ASP A 89 5.45 6.00 13.18
CA ASP A 89 4.42 4.97 13.23
C ASP A 89 3.11 5.47 12.62
N LEU A 90 2.17 4.52 12.40
CA LEU A 90 0.92 4.83 11.72
C LEU A 90 0.01 5.74 12.54
N ASP A 91 0.07 5.66 13.86
CA ASP A 91 -0.77 6.46 14.77
C ASP A 91 -0.32 7.92 14.77
N CYS A 92 0.98 8.16 14.84
CA CYS A 92 1.60 9.47 14.68
C CYS A 92 1.23 10.08 13.32
N LEU A 93 1.34 9.32 12.23
CA LEU A 93 0.98 9.79 10.89
C LEU A 93 -0.51 10.15 10.78
N ARG A 94 -1.39 9.34 11.39
CA ARG A 94 -2.84 9.58 11.45
C ARG A 94 -3.14 10.86 12.21
N TYR A 95 -2.54 11.03 13.39
CA TYR A 95 -2.73 12.21 14.21
C TYR A 95 -2.28 13.49 13.48
N GLN A 96 -1.09 13.48 12.87
CA GLN A 96 -0.62 14.62 12.08
C GLN A 96 -1.52 14.92 10.88
N SER A 97 -2.01 13.88 10.19
CA SER A 97 -2.91 14.03 9.05
C SER A 97 -4.26 14.64 9.48
N TYR A 98 -4.77 14.24 10.65
CA TYR A 98 -5.96 14.83 11.25
C TYR A 98 -5.77 16.31 11.59
N LEU A 99 -4.67 16.66 12.28
CA LEU A 99 -4.35 18.06 12.58
C LEU A 99 -4.25 18.93 11.32
N LYS A 100 -3.64 18.41 10.25
CA LYS A 100 -3.57 19.10 8.95
C LYS A 100 -4.94 19.25 8.30
N ALA A 101 -5.87 18.33 8.53
CA ALA A 101 -7.22 18.40 7.98
C ALA A 101 -8.04 19.47 8.70
N ILE A 102 -8.02 19.51 10.03
CA ILE A 102 -8.74 20.53 10.82
C ILE A 102 -8.20 21.94 10.55
N ALA A 103 -6.87 22.10 10.43
CA ALA A 103 -6.26 23.41 10.19
C ALA A 103 -6.60 23.98 8.80
N LYS A 104 -7.05 23.14 7.86
CA LYS A 104 -7.48 23.55 6.52
C LYS A 104 -8.97 23.88 6.44
N GLN A 105 -9.74 23.61 7.48
CA GLN A 105 -11.16 23.93 7.48
C GLN A 105 -11.36 25.42 7.80
N PRO A 106 -12.21 26.14 7.04
CA PRO A 106 -12.56 27.50 7.40
C PRO A 106 -13.29 27.52 8.75
N ILE A 107 -13.09 28.56 9.56
CA ILE A 107 -13.61 28.68 10.94
C ILE A 107 -15.13 28.46 11.01
N HIS A 108 -15.86 28.80 9.95
CA HIS A 108 -17.32 28.63 9.87
C HIS A 108 -17.79 27.18 9.70
N ALA A 109 -16.90 26.24 9.39
CA ALA A 109 -17.23 24.80 9.27
C ALA A 109 -17.00 24.02 10.58
N LEU A 110 -16.46 24.68 11.61
CA LEU A 110 -16.12 24.12 12.91
C LEU A 110 -17.07 24.57 14.04
N LEU A 111 -18.00 25.49 13.72
CA LEU A 111 -19.07 26.00 14.58
C LEU A 111 -20.42 25.54 14.04
#